data_AF-K2N3F2-F1
#
_entry.id   AF-K2N3F2-F1
#
_cell.length_a   1.000
_cell.length_b   1.000
_cell.length_c   1.000
_cell.angle_alpha   90.00
_cell.angle_beta   90.00
_cell.angle_gamma   90.00
#
_symmetry.space_group_name_H-M   'P 1'
#
loop_
_entity.id
_entity.type
_entity.pdbx_description
1 polymer ?
#
loop_
_entity_poly.entity_id
_entity_poly.type
_entity_poly.pdbx_seq_one_letter_code
_entity_poly.pdbx_strand_id
1 'polypeptide(L)'
;HTHTHTHKDAHTDRQTEVITIKKGFKRDRRGRLAGEGGKDAHNRRGRRMRLRGWGHTALQTSLNSSCFQGSRGVSNASHCIALRNASSSSSSSSFISTAQRPFDAVYVINLNRRPDRWKFILRQLQCAGFREGEYERFTAVDGRAVDIQKAQACGLVSLLGMLRIREEESRRIWGMDLNPAAVGCALSHVLLWATIAARRYQRVLVVEDDSLFPHDFHKKYEERMRHVPQDWELVYVSGLDTANQASQLRVAEGVSRVPQMHRTTNCYVVTHQGARRLLELCLPMTYQLDTMMTIHAVSDAQSVVPYVTSPVCYTLQPPLVVQATRMGSDIQSSNGRDEGEEERARCKAAGWTTD
;
A
#
# COMPACT_ATOMS: atom_id res chain seq x y z
N HIS A 1 35.45 -17.84 69.33
CA HIS A 1 34.03 -17.38 69.33
C HIS A 1 33.58 -17.08 67.90
N THR A 2 32.27 -17.05 67.65
CA THR A 2 31.52 -16.14 66.72
C THR A 2 32.06 -15.79 65.31
N HIS A 3 31.26 -15.79 64.24
CA HIS A 3 29.96 -16.44 63.93
C HIS A 3 29.67 -16.36 62.40
N THR A 4 28.67 -17.12 61.94
CA THR A 4 27.96 -17.10 60.62
C THR A 4 27.85 -15.72 59.90
N HIS A 5 27.96 -15.52 58.56
CA HIS A 5 27.75 -16.29 57.31
C HIS A 5 26.34 -16.17 56.65
N THR A 6 26.28 -16.07 55.31
CA THR A 6 25.06 -15.94 54.42
C THR A 6 24.32 -14.57 54.46
N HIS A 7 23.42 -14.12 53.55
CA HIS A 7 22.86 -14.56 52.23
C HIS A 7 22.17 -13.31 51.57
N LYS A 8 21.62 -13.22 50.34
CA LYS A 8 21.48 -14.07 49.10
C LYS A 8 21.19 -13.15 47.88
N ASP A 9 21.11 -13.72 46.67
CA ASP A 9 20.62 -13.11 45.40
C ASP A 9 19.16 -12.60 45.44
N ALA A 10 18.81 -11.70 44.51
CA ALA A 10 17.44 -11.21 44.32
C ALA A 10 17.04 -11.15 42.82
N HIS A 11 16.19 -12.09 42.40
CA HIS A 11 15.44 -12.00 41.14
C HIS A 11 14.38 -10.90 41.23
N THR A 12 14.26 -10.04 40.23
CA THR A 12 13.11 -9.13 40.05
C THR A 12 12.21 -9.61 38.92
N ASP A 13 11.36 -10.58 39.25
CA ASP A 13 10.24 -10.96 38.40
C ASP A 13 9.20 -9.82 38.35
N ARG A 14 8.63 -9.52 37.17
CA ARG A 14 7.56 -8.53 36.98
C ARG A 14 6.47 -9.11 36.10
N GLN A 15 5.48 -9.70 36.76
CA GLN A 15 4.32 -10.32 36.14
C GLN A 15 3.44 -9.28 35.43
N THR A 16 2.92 -9.66 34.27
CA THR A 16 2.05 -8.82 33.44
C THR A 16 0.61 -8.83 33.96
N GLU A 17 0.11 -7.72 34.48
CA GLU A 17 -1.30 -7.63 34.94
C GLU A 17 -2.29 -7.70 33.78
N VAL A 18 -3.15 -8.73 33.79
CA VAL A 18 -4.20 -8.93 32.79
C VAL A 18 -5.48 -8.16 33.18
N ILE A 19 -5.58 -6.90 32.74
CA ILE A 19 -6.73 -6.02 33.01
C ILE A 19 -8.01 -6.56 32.34
N THR A 20 -8.77 -7.36 33.08
CA THR A 20 -10.03 -7.96 32.62
C THR A 20 -11.20 -7.01 32.86
N ILE A 21 -11.61 -6.24 31.82
CA ILE A 21 -12.74 -5.30 31.92
C ILE A 21 -14.08 -6.06 31.95
N LYS A 22 -14.52 -6.46 33.16
CA LYS A 22 -15.85 -7.04 33.38
C LYS A 22 -16.94 -5.96 33.26
N LYS A 23 -17.76 -6.03 32.20
CA LYS A 23 -18.98 -5.22 32.06
C LYS A 23 -19.99 -5.59 33.15
N GLY A 24 -20.18 -4.72 34.14
CA GLY A 24 -21.15 -4.91 35.21
C GLY A 24 -22.59 -4.63 34.78
N PHE A 25 -23.38 -5.67 34.51
CA PHE A 25 -24.84 -5.57 34.49
C PHE A 25 -25.40 -5.74 35.91
N LYS A 26 -26.10 -4.73 36.44
CA LYS A 26 -27.01 -4.89 37.58
C LYS A 26 -28.46 -4.88 37.08
N ARG A 27 -29.19 -5.97 37.33
CA ARG A 27 -30.66 -5.99 37.32
C ARG A 27 -31.15 -5.63 38.72
N ASP A 28 -32.25 -4.89 38.81
CA ASP A 28 -32.99 -4.69 40.07
C ASP A 28 -34.32 -5.48 40.07
N ARG A 29 -34.84 -5.74 41.27
CA ARG A 29 -36.02 -6.57 41.54
C ARG A 29 -37.31 -5.72 41.61
N ARG A 30 -37.91 -5.44 40.45
CA ARG A 30 -39.37 -5.31 40.31
C ARG A 30 -39.79 -5.32 38.84
N GLY A 31 -40.43 -6.41 38.41
CA GLY A 31 -41.00 -6.50 37.07
C GLY A 31 -42.34 -5.78 36.99
N ARG A 32 -42.42 -4.69 36.22
CA ARG A 32 -43.67 -4.15 35.68
C ARG A 32 -43.39 -3.30 34.43
N LEU A 33 -44.33 -3.31 33.50
CA LEU A 33 -44.32 -2.45 32.31
C LEU A 33 -44.99 -1.10 32.63
N ALA A 34 -44.49 -0.04 32.01
CA ALA A 34 -45.19 1.23 31.82
C ALA A 34 -44.75 1.83 30.47
N GLY A 35 -45.67 2.49 29.77
CA GLY A 35 -45.41 3.15 28.48
C GLY A 35 -45.35 4.67 28.63
N GLU A 36 -45.52 5.35 27.48
CA GLU A 36 -45.43 6.81 27.31
C GLU A 36 -44.01 7.39 27.53
N GLY A 37 -43.58 8.43 26.81
CA GLY A 37 -44.23 9.10 25.69
C GLY A 37 -43.49 10.40 25.36
N GLY A 38 -42.67 10.43 24.30
CA GLY A 38 -41.86 11.61 23.97
C GLY A 38 -41.29 11.56 22.56
N LYS A 39 -41.39 12.69 21.85
CA LYS A 39 -40.85 12.88 20.50
C LYS A 39 -39.45 13.49 20.61
N ASP A 40 -38.52 13.07 19.76
CA ASP A 40 -37.96 13.95 18.72
C ASP A 40 -36.93 13.24 17.84
N ALA A 41 -37.17 13.27 16.52
CA ALA A 41 -36.43 12.50 15.54
C ALA A 41 -35.48 13.39 14.71
N HIS A 42 -34.33 13.78 15.27
CA HIS A 42 -33.36 14.61 14.54
C HIS A 42 -32.51 13.81 13.54
N ASN A 43 -33.07 13.66 12.34
CA ASN A 43 -32.55 12.95 11.18
C ASN A 43 -31.25 13.55 10.60
N ARG A 44 -30.09 13.28 11.23
CA ARG A 44 -28.77 13.62 10.67
C ARG A 44 -28.33 12.62 9.59
N ARG A 45 -28.86 12.79 8.37
CA ARG A 45 -28.33 12.10 7.17
C ARG A 45 -26.86 12.50 6.95
N GLY A 46 -25.93 11.57 7.15
CA GLY A 46 -24.52 11.76 6.81
C GLY A 46 -24.34 12.06 5.32
N ARG A 47 -23.58 13.13 4.99
CA ARG A 47 -23.26 13.47 3.59
C ARG A 47 -22.30 12.43 3.00
N ARG A 48 -22.83 11.36 2.41
CA ARG A 48 -22.05 10.41 1.59
C ARG A 48 -21.48 11.15 0.39
N MET A 49 -20.18 11.45 0.44
CA MET A 49 -19.47 12.26 -0.55
C MET A 49 -19.50 11.55 -1.92
N ARG A 50 -20.16 12.17 -2.91
CA ARG A 50 -20.24 11.61 -4.28
C ARG A 50 -18.99 12.00 -5.05
N LEU A 51 -18.02 11.08 -5.10
CA LEU A 51 -16.87 11.17 -6.02
C LEU A 51 -17.36 11.09 -7.48
N ARG A 52 -17.62 12.25 -8.08
CA ARG A 52 -17.75 12.43 -9.53
C ARG A 52 -16.71 13.46 -9.99
N GLY A 53 -15.94 13.13 -11.03
CA GLY A 53 -15.24 14.13 -11.83
C GLY A 53 -13.89 14.64 -11.33
N TRP A 54 -13.13 13.87 -10.53
CA TRP A 54 -11.68 14.14 -10.38
C TRP A 54 -10.94 13.59 -11.60
N GLY A 55 -10.91 14.37 -12.68
CA GLY A 55 -10.08 14.08 -13.85
C GLY A 55 -8.59 14.28 -13.52
N HIS A 56 -7.72 13.53 -14.19
CA HIS A 56 -6.25 13.52 -14.00
C HIS A 56 -5.65 14.92 -13.78
N THR A 57 -6.04 15.88 -14.62
CA THR A 57 -5.58 17.27 -14.57
C THR A 57 -5.86 17.96 -13.23
N ALA A 58 -7.04 17.76 -12.63
CA ALA A 58 -7.46 18.50 -11.43
C ALA A 58 -6.59 18.20 -10.20
N LEU A 59 -6.15 16.95 -10.05
CA LEU A 59 -5.26 16.52 -8.96
C LEU A 59 -3.85 17.12 -9.13
N GLN A 60 -3.37 17.22 -10.36
CA GLN A 60 -2.05 17.78 -10.69
C GLN A 60 -2.05 19.32 -10.63
N THR A 61 -3.14 19.98 -11.05
CA THR A 61 -3.29 21.44 -10.97
C THR A 61 -3.40 21.92 -9.52
N SER A 62 -4.14 21.22 -8.65
CA SER A 62 -4.29 21.67 -7.24
C SER A 62 -2.95 21.74 -6.51
N LEU A 63 -2.04 20.81 -6.77
CA LEU A 63 -0.68 20.80 -6.23
C LEU A 63 0.15 21.98 -6.77
N ASN A 64 0.26 22.12 -8.09
CA ASN A 64 1.18 23.05 -8.75
C ASN A 64 0.76 24.54 -8.75
N SER A 65 -0.45 24.89 -8.25
CA SER A 65 -0.91 26.29 -8.22
C SER A 65 -0.23 27.17 -7.15
N SER A 66 1.02 27.59 -7.39
CA SER A 66 1.56 28.89 -6.94
C SER A 66 2.96 29.20 -7.50
N CYS A 67 3.06 30.33 -8.22
CA CYS A 67 4.25 31.10 -8.62
C CYS A 67 4.81 30.90 -10.04
N PHE A 68 4.34 31.75 -10.97
CA PHE A 68 5.17 32.57 -11.87
C PHE A 68 4.31 33.71 -12.45
N GLN A 69 4.78 34.95 -12.36
CA GLN A 69 4.19 36.11 -13.05
C GLN A 69 5.18 36.67 -14.07
N GLY A 70 4.67 37.18 -15.18
CA GLY A 70 5.48 37.62 -16.33
C GLY A 70 5.78 36.46 -17.30
N SER A 71 5.78 36.66 -18.62
CA SER A 71 5.55 37.88 -19.40
C SER A 71 4.74 37.62 -20.68
N ARG A 72 4.35 38.67 -21.40
CA ARG A 72 3.46 38.58 -22.57
C ARG A 72 4.21 38.00 -23.78
N GLY A 73 3.61 37.00 -24.45
CA GLY A 73 4.00 36.53 -25.78
C GLY A 73 2.78 36.05 -26.55
N VAL A 74 2.58 36.55 -27.77
CA VAL A 74 1.43 36.21 -28.63
C VAL A 74 1.91 35.39 -29.83
N SER A 75 1.31 34.21 -30.04
CA SER A 75 1.29 33.55 -31.34
C SER A 75 0.12 32.57 -31.44
N ASN A 76 -0.61 32.62 -32.57
CA ASN A 76 -1.66 31.67 -32.89
C ASN A 76 -1.05 30.43 -33.56
N ALA A 77 -1.56 29.24 -33.24
CA ALA A 77 -1.33 28.02 -34.01
C ALA A 77 -2.52 27.07 -33.88
N SER A 78 -3.60 27.33 -34.63
CA SER A 78 -4.64 26.33 -34.86
C SER A 78 -4.06 25.15 -35.65
N HIS A 79 -4.37 23.91 -35.28
CA HIS A 79 -4.19 22.75 -36.14
C HIS A 79 -5.37 21.78 -36.02
N CYS A 80 -5.74 21.18 -37.15
CA CYS A 80 -7.04 20.55 -37.33
C CYS A 80 -7.02 19.05 -36.98
N ILE A 81 -8.12 18.55 -36.43
CA ILE A 81 -8.35 17.11 -36.28
C ILE A 81 -8.75 16.53 -37.65
N ALA A 82 -7.81 15.86 -38.31
CA ALA A 82 -8.06 15.16 -39.57
C ALA A 82 -8.54 13.72 -39.31
N LEU A 83 -9.85 13.50 -39.32
CA LEU A 83 -10.43 12.15 -39.35
C LEU A 83 -10.17 11.51 -40.72
N ARG A 84 -9.43 10.40 -40.75
CA ARG A 84 -9.30 9.54 -41.94
C ARG A 84 -10.10 8.26 -41.74
N ASN A 85 -11.24 8.16 -42.43
CA ASN A 85 -11.83 6.85 -42.72
C ASN A 85 -10.92 6.12 -43.73
N ALA A 86 -10.59 4.87 -43.45
CA ALA A 86 -9.96 3.95 -44.39
C ALA A 86 -10.83 2.69 -44.50
N SER A 87 -11.18 2.32 -45.73
CA SER A 87 -12.08 1.21 -46.03
C SER A 87 -11.38 -0.15 -45.96
N SER A 88 -12.19 -1.20 -45.86
CA SER A 88 -11.75 -2.58 -45.65
C SER A 88 -10.96 -3.17 -46.84
N SER A 89 -9.82 -3.79 -46.54
CA SER A 89 -9.24 -4.87 -47.34
C SER A 89 -8.94 -6.06 -46.43
N SER A 90 -9.46 -7.24 -46.79
CA SER A 90 -9.38 -8.45 -45.97
C SER A 90 -8.09 -9.22 -46.25
N SER A 91 -7.00 -8.81 -45.60
CA SER A 91 -5.74 -9.57 -45.57
C SER A 91 -5.75 -10.54 -44.39
N SER A 92 -5.67 -11.85 -44.67
CA SER A 92 -5.64 -12.91 -43.66
C SER A 92 -4.34 -12.90 -42.86
N SER A 93 -4.22 -12.00 -41.87
CA SER A 93 -3.13 -12.02 -40.91
C SER A 93 -3.14 -13.35 -40.16
N SER A 94 -2.04 -14.10 -40.23
CA SER A 94 -1.81 -15.24 -39.35
C SER A 94 -1.96 -14.79 -37.90
N PHE A 95 -2.81 -15.48 -37.14
CA PHE A 95 -2.90 -15.28 -35.69
C PHE A 95 -1.62 -15.81 -35.04
N ILE A 96 -0.57 -14.99 -35.07
CA ILE A 96 0.53 -15.09 -34.12
C ILE A 96 -0.11 -15.02 -32.75
N SER A 97 -0.06 -16.13 -32.00
CA SER A 97 -0.57 -16.18 -30.64
C SER A 97 0.22 -15.18 -29.80
N THR A 98 -0.36 -14.01 -29.57
CA THR A 98 0.15 -13.06 -28.58
C THR A 98 -0.05 -13.71 -27.22
N ALA A 99 0.98 -14.41 -26.74
CA ALA A 99 1.06 -14.88 -25.36
C ALA A 99 0.66 -13.71 -24.46
N GLN A 100 -0.49 -13.83 -23.81
CA GLN A 100 -1.14 -12.67 -23.20
C GLN A 100 -0.24 -12.13 -22.10
N ARG A 101 0.28 -10.91 -22.28
CA ARG A 101 1.14 -10.27 -21.28
C ARG A 101 0.44 -10.36 -19.90
N PRO A 102 1.15 -10.75 -18.83
CA PRO A 102 0.54 -10.95 -17.51
C PRO A 102 0.00 -9.65 -16.90
N PHE A 103 0.43 -8.49 -17.43
CA PHE A 103 0.03 -7.16 -17.01
C PHE A 103 -0.32 -6.31 -18.24
N ASP A 104 -1.30 -5.41 -18.06
CA ASP A 104 -1.68 -4.42 -19.07
C ASP A 104 -0.71 -3.22 -19.06
N ALA A 105 -0.05 -2.99 -17.91
CA ALA A 105 1.02 -2.03 -17.69
C ALA A 105 1.87 -2.45 -16.47
N VAL A 106 3.14 -2.04 -16.46
CA VAL A 106 4.05 -2.13 -15.30
C VAL A 106 4.51 -0.72 -14.96
N TYR A 107 4.35 -0.31 -13.70
CA TYR A 107 4.74 1.02 -13.22
C TYR A 107 5.81 0.93 -12.13
N VAL A 108 6.88 1.70 -12.30
CA VAL A 108 8.02 1.73 -11.38
C VAL A 108 8.10 3.10 -10.71
N ILE A 109 7.75 3.17 -9.43
CA ILE A 109 7.76 4.39 -8.62
C ILE A 109 9.21 4.70 -8.23
N ASN A 110 9.72 5.87 -8.62
CA ASN A 110 11.10 6.30 -8.35
C ASN A 110 11.19 7.82 -8.14
N LEU A 111 11.94 8.25 -7.12
CA LEU A 111 12.22 9.66 -6.87
C LEU A 111 13.20 10.23 -7.90
N ASN A 112 12.95 11.46 -8.39
CA ASN A 112 13.88 12.14 -9.30
C ASN A 112 15.29 12.34 -8.71
N ARG A 113 15.40 12.44 -7.38
CA ARG A 113 16.69 12.51 -6.68
C ARG A 113 17.31 11.15 -6.31
N ARG A 114 16.74 10.02 -6.74
CA ARG A 114 17.32 8.67 -6.58
C ARG A 114 17.63 8.00 -7.94
N PRO A 115 18.55 8.56 -8.76
CA PRO A 115 18.99 7.92 -10.00
C PRO A 115 19.83 6.65 -9.76
N ASP A 116 20.30 6.44 -8.52
CA ASP A 116 20.92 5.22 -8.01
C ASP A 116 19.90 4.07 -7.92
N ARG A 117 18.77 4.27 -7.22
CA ARG A 117 17.67 3.29 -7.14
C ARG A 117 17.08 3.03 -8.53
N TRP A 118 16.99 4.05 -9.39
CA TRP A 118 16.60 3.87 -10.80
C TRP A 118 17.53 2.92 -11.57
N LYS A 119 18.86 3.09 -11.47
CA LYS A 119 19.84 2.18 -12.10
C LYS A 119 19.81 0.77 -11.51
N PHE A 120 19.45 0.63 -10.23
CA PHE A 120 19.27 -0.66 -9.57
C PHE A 120 18.03 -1.39 -10.11
N ILE A 121 16.84 -0.77 -10.07
CA ILE A 121 15.58 -1.44 -10.42
C ILE A 121 15.53 -1.85 -11.90
N LEU A 122 16.14 -1.07 -12.81
CA LEU A 122 16.30 -1.45 -14.22
C LEU A 122 17.01 -2.81 -14.38
N ARG A 123 18.07 -3.07 -13.61
CA ARG A 123 18.80 -4.35 -13.65
C ARG A 123 17.96 -5.49 -13.07
N GLN A 124 17.15 -5.23 -12.05
CA GLN A 124 16.25 -6.22 -11.46
C GLN A 124 15.12 -6.60 -12.43
N LEU A 125 14.54 -5.62 -13.14
CA LEU A 125 13.52 -5.86 -14.16
C LEU A 125 14.09 -6.62 -15.37
N GLN A 126 15.31 -6.29 -15.81
CA GLN A 126 16.03 -7.07 -16.83
C GLN A 126 16.31 -8.51 -16.36
N CYS A 127 16.72 -8.71 -15.11
CA CYS A 127 16.90 -10.03 -14.51
C CYS A 127 15.59 -10.85 -14.50
N ALA A 128 14.47 -10.22 -14.15
CA ALA A 128 13.14 -10.82 -14.12
C ALA A 128 12.58 -11.22 -15.50
N GLY A 129 13.21 -10.75 -16.59
CA GLY A 129 12.80 -11.01 -17.98
C GLY A 129 12.02 -9.89 -18.68
N PHE A 130 11.77 -8.75 -18.01
CA PHE A 130 11.09 -7.61 -18.64
C PHE A 130 11.98 -6.92 -19.68
N ARG A 131 11.39 -6.58 -20.83
CA ARG A 131 12.07 -5.84 -21.89
C ARG A 131 11.92 -4.33 -21.70
N GLU A 132 12.83 -3.56 -22.30
CA GLU A 132 12.70 -2.11 -22.37
C GLU A 132 11.40 -1.73 -23.12
N GLY A 133 10.65 -0.78 -22.57
CA GLY A 133 9.31 -0.42 -23.06
C GLY A 133 8.15 -1.29 -22.54
N GLU A 134 8.40 -2.33 -21.73
CA GLU A 134 7.34 -3.07 -21.03
C GLU A 134 6.99 -2.50 -19.64
N TYR A 135 7.76 -1.50 -19.18
CA TYR A 135 7.55 -0.78 -17.92
C TYR A 135 7.68 0.75 -18.10
N GLU A 136 6.89 1.50 -17.33
CA GLU A 136 6.83 2.98 -17.34
C GLU A 136 7.36 3.53 -15.99
N ARG A 137 8.26 4.51 -16.02
CA ARG A 137 8.76 5.19 -14.80
C ARG A 137 7.68 6.14 -14.28
N PHE A 138 7.15 5.86 -13.10
CA PHE A 138 6.26 6.77 -12.39
C PHE A 138 7.08 7.69 -11.49
N THR A 139 7.12 8.98 -11.81
CA THR A 139 7.86 9.98 -11.01
C THR A 139 7.22 10.11 -9.62
N ALA A 140 7.94 9.68 -8.59
CA ALA A 140 7.48 9.77 -7.21
C ALA A 140 7.45 11.23 -6.70
N VAL A 141 6.47 11.53 -5.85
CA VAL A 141 6.35 12.80 -5.13
C VAL A 141 7.39 12.83 -4.01
N ASP A 142 8.33 13.77 -4.07
CA ASP A 142 9.25 13.97 -2.95
C ASP A 142 8.51 14.62 -1.77
N GLY A 143 8.38 13.87 -0.68
CA GLY A 143 7.76 14.31 0.55
C GLY A 143 8.33 15.61 1.14
N ARG A 144 9.58 15.95 0.82
CA ARG A 144 10.25 17.19 1.24
C ARG A 144 9.67 18.43 0.56
N ALA A 145 8.96 18.28 -0.56
CA ALA A 145 8.34 19.35 -1.33
C ALA A 145 6.81 19.45 -1.14
N VAL A 146 6.21 18.64 -0.25
CA VAL A 146 4.76 18.63 -0.02
C VAL A 146 4.36 19.66 1.03
N ASP A 147 3.55 20.63 0.64
CA ASP A 147 2.81 21.48 1.58
C ASP A 147 1.75 20.63 2.31
N ILE A 148 2.06 20.25 3.55
CA ILE A 148 1.21 19.40 4.40
C ILE A 148 -0.09 20.13 4.79
N GLN A 149 -0.05 21.46 4.95
CA GLN A 149 -1.22 22.27 5.31
C GLN A 149 -2.20 22.33 4.13
N LYS A 150 -1.70 22.53 2.91
CA LYS A 150 -2.48 22.45 1.67
C LYS A 150 -2.98 21.02 1.41
N ALA A 151 -2.17 19.99 1.65
CA ALA A 151 -2.59 18.59 1.55
C ALA A 151 -3.71 18.25 2.55
N GLN A 152 -3.67 18.79 3.75
CA GLN A 152 -4.74 18.66 4.75
C GLN A 152 -6.01 19.41 4.32
N ALA A 153 -5.87 20.66 3.84
CA ALA A 153 -7.00 21.47 3.37
C ALA A 153 -7.69 20.85 2.14
N CYS A 154 -6.94 20.18 1.26
CA CYS A 154 -7.47 19.43 0.12
C CYS A 154 -8.05 18.04 0.49
N GLY A 155 -8.01 17.64 1.77
CA GLY A 155 -8.53 16.34 2.22
C GLY A 155 -7.67 15.13 1.84
N LEU A 156 -6.40 15.34 1.50
CA LEU A 156 -5.44 14.25 1.24
C LEU A 156 -4.84 13.71 2.56
N VAL A 157 -4.59 14.60 3.53
CA VAL A 157 -4.10 14.26 4.88
C VAL A 157 -5.20 14.57 5.90
N SER A 158 -5.41 13.71 6.89
CA SER A 158 -6.41 13.93 7.94
C SER A 158 -5.90 14.88 9.03
N LEU A 159 -6.79 15.43 9.85
CA LEU A 159 -6.36 16.23 11.02
C LEU A 159 -5.44 15.43 11.95
N LEU A 160 -5.74 14.15 12.18
CA LEU A 160 -4.89 13.27 12.98
C LEU A 160 -3.57 12.97 12.26
N GLY A 161 -3.58 12.75 10.94
CA GLY A 161 -2.37 12.59 10.13
C GLY A 161 -1.44 13.80 10.22
N MET A 162 -1.99 15.02 10.15
CA MET A 162 -1.22 16.25 10.34
C MET A 162 -0.62 16.37 11.75
N LEU A 163 -1.32 15.87 12.79
CA LEU A 163 -0.77 15.81 14.14
C LEU A 163 0.37 14.79 14.25
N ARG A 164 0.25 13.58 13.67
CA ARG A 164 1.34 12.58 13.68
C ARG A 164 2.60 13.06 12.93
N ILE A 165 2.43 13.82 11.84
CA ILE A 165 3.56 14.47 11.13
C ILE A 165 4.31 15.47 12.02
N ARG A 166 3.57 16.23 12.84
CA ARG A 166 4.12 17.21 13.78
C ARG A 166 4.64 16.61 15.09
N GLU A 167 4.38 15.33 15.34
CA GLU A 167 4.80 14.66 16.56
C GLU A 167 6.33 14.52 16.62
N GLU A 168 6.89 14.67 17.84
CA GLU A 168 8.31 14.46 18.09
C GLU A 168 8.74 13.03 17.72
N GLU A 169 9.92 12.90 17.12
CA GLU A 169 10.41 11.63 16.59
C GLU A 169 10.52 10.53 17.65
N SER A 170 10.88 10.90 18.89
CA SER A 170 10.90 10.01 20.07
C SER A 170 9.51 9.49 20.50
N ARG A 171 8.43 10.13 20.04
CA ARG A 171 7.03 9.73 20.31
C ARG A 171 6.30 9.19 19.08
N ARG A 172 7.01 9.00 17.96
CA ARG A 172 6.45 8.37 16.76
C ARG A 172 6.43 6.85 16.88
N ILE A 173 5.34 6.25 16.42
CA ILE A 173 5.19 4.82 16.23
C ILE A 173 5.85 4.45 14.89
N TRP A 174 7.03 3.85 14.99
CA TRP A 174 7.81 3.37 13.85
C TRP A 174 6.96 2.43 12.98
N GLY A 175 7.01 2.60 11.64
CA GLY A 175 6.21 1.82 10.70
C GLY A 175 4.69 2.10 10.70
N MET A 176 4.21 3.14 11.41
CA MET A 176 2.80 3.54 11.37
C MET A 176 2.57 5.04 11.20
N ASP A 177 3.42 5.90 11.78
CA ASP A 177 3.17 7.35 11.71
C ASP A 177 3.58 7.99 10.39
N LEU A 178 2.74 8.90 9.90
CA LEU A 178 3.10 9.78 8.80
C LEU A 178 4.25 10.72 9.20
N ASN A 179 5.25 10.80 8.33
CA ASN A 179 6.22 11.88 8.25
C ASN A 179 6.20 12.43 6.80
N PRO A 180 6.93 13.51 6.46
CA PRO A 180 6.86 14.09 5.11
C PRO A 180 7.16 13.09 3.99
N ALA A 181 8.16 12.22 4.16
CA ALA A 181 8.52 11.20 3.18
C ALA A 181 7.46 10.10 3.02
N ALA A 182 6.83 9.67 4.12
CA ALA A 182 5.68 8.76 4.07
C ALA A 182 4.49 9.37 3.30
N VAL A 183 4.25 10.68 3.45
CA VAL A 183 3.24 11.41 2.65
C VAL A 183 3.65 11.45 1.16
N GLY A 184 4.94 11.65 0.85
CA GLY A 184 5.44 11.58 -0.53
C GLY A 184 5.23 10.21 -1.20
N CYS A 185 5.59 9.14 -0.50
CA CYS A 185 5.31 7.76 -0.92
C CYS A 185 3.80 7.55 -1.15
N ALA A 186 2.97 7.88 -0.16
CA ALA A 186 1.54 7.67 -0.22
C ALA A 186 0.85 8.47 -1.35
N LEU A 187 1.26 9.73 -1.57
CA LEU A 187 0.78 10.54 -2.70
C LEU A 187 1.22 9.98 -4.06
N SER A 188 2.40 9.36 -4.15
CA SER A 188 2.87 8.69 -5.37
C SER A 188 1.96 7.54 -5.77
N HIS A 189 1.63 6.65 -4.81
CA HIS A 189 0.66 5.58 -5.05
C HIS A 189 -0.75 6.11 -5.32
N VAL A 190 -1.22 7.15 -4.62
CA VAL A 190 -2.55 7.76 -4.86
C VAL A 190 -2.67 8.31 -6.29
N LEU A 191 -1.64 9.01 -6.81
CA LEU A 191 -1.61 9.49 -8.20
C LEU A 191 -1.58 8.34 -9.21
N LEU A 192 -0.84 7.28 -8.92
CA LEU A 192 -0.80 6.08 -9.76
C LEU A 192 -2.15 5.33 -9.74
N TRP A 193 -2.77 5.14 -8.58
CA TRP A 193 -4.10 4.53 -8.44
C TRP A 193 -5.17 5.32 -9.17
N ALA A 194 -5.12 6.67 -9.12
CA ALA A 194 -6.01 7.51 -9.91
C ALA A 194 -5.82 7.29 -11.43
N THR A 195 -4.57 7.09 -11.87
CA THR A 195 -4.22 6.78 -13.27
C THR A 195 -4.74 5.40 -13.69
N ILE A 196 -4.51 4.36 -12.87
CA ILE A 196 -5.00 2.99 -13.10
C ILE A 196 -6.54 2.95 -13.13
N ALA A 197 -7.19 3.63 -12.17
CA ALA A 197 -8.64 3.78 -12.09
C ALA A 197 -9.24 4.47 -13.33
N ALA A 198 -8.58 5.51 -13.85
CA ALA A 198 -9.02 6.24 -15.03
C ALA A 198 -8.83 5.44 -16.33
N ARG A 199 -7.66 4.78 -16.50
CA ARG A 199 -7.35 3.95 -17.68
C ARG A 199 -8.09 2.60 -17.71
N ARG A 200 -8.72 2.18 -16.59
CA ARG A 200 -9.48 0.92 -16.43
C ARG A 200 -8.66 -0.36 -16.70
N TYR A 201 -7.36 -0.34 -16.42
CA TYR A 201 -6.53 -1.53 -16.51
C TYR A 201 -7.04 -2.63 -15.57
N GLN A 202 -7.04 -3.87 -16.05
CA GLN A 202 -7.46 -5.05 -15.30
C GLN A 202 -6.32 -5.57 -14.41
N ARG A 203 -5.07 -5.54 -14.89
CA ARG A 203 -3.90 -6.05 -14.18
C ARG A 203 -2.72 -5.10 -14.34
N VAL A 204 -2.36 -4.37 -13.28
CA VAL A 204 -1.19 -3.48 -13.27
C VAL A 204 -0.21 -3.92 -12.21
N LEU A 205 1.03 -4.20 -12.59
CA LEU A 205 2.12 -4.41 -11.64
C LEU A 205 2.64 -3.04 -11.19
N VAL A 206 2.59 -2.78 -9.89
CA VAL A 206 3.19 -1.60 -9.25
C VAL A 206 4.44 -2.06 -8.51
N VAL A 207 5.54 -1.35 -8.75
CA VAL A 207 6.90 -1.70 -8.28
C VAL A 207 7.54 -0.46 -7.67
N GLU A 208 8.18 -0.59 -6.52
CA GLU A 208 9.07 0.42 -5.96
C GLU A 208 10.52 0.17 -6.40
N ASP A 209 11.30 1.24 -6.49
CA ASP A 209 12.68 1.22 -6.98
C ASP A 209 13.72 0.53 -6.07
N ASP A 210 13.26 -0.14 -5.00
CA ASP A 210 14.04 -1.07 -4.16
C ASP A 210 13.56 -2.54 -4.24
N SER A 211 12.71 -2.93 -5.19
CA SER A 211 12.38 -4.35 -5.43
C SER A 211 13.54 -5.15 -6.07
N LEU A 212 13.87 -6.29 -5.47
CA LEU A 212 14.66 -7.39 -6.03
C LEU A 212 13.74 -8.41 -6.69
N PHE A 213 14.14 -8.94 -7.85
CA PHE A 213 13.38 -9.95 -8.58
C PHE A 213 14.19 -11.24 -8.84
N PRO A 214 13.54 -12.42 -8.84
CA PRO A 214 14.16 -13.67 -9.24
C PRO A 214 14.17 -13.80 -10.77
N HIS A 215 15.15 -14.52 -11.32
CA HIS A 215 15.35 -14.65 -12.77
C HIS A 215 14.17 -15.34 -13.50
N ASP A 216 13.39 -16.15 -12.79
CA ASP A 216 12.22 -16.88 -13.29
C ASP A 216 10.89 -16.24 -12.85
N PHE A 217 10.90 -14.93 -12.56
CA PHE A 217 9.75 -14.18 -12.04
C PHE A 217 8.45 -14.44 -12.80
N HIS A 218 8.43 -14.27 -14.13
CA HIS A 218 7.22 -14.46 -14.93
C HIS A 218 6.61 -15.86 -14.77
N LYS A 219 7.45 -16.90 -14.77
CA LYS A 219 7.02 -18.29 -14.56
C LYS A 219 6.41 -18.47 -13.17
N LYS A 220 7.14 -18.07 -12.11
CA LYS A 220 6.66 -18.17 -10.72
C LYS A 220 5.38 -17.38 -10.49
N TYR A 221 5.26 -16.19 -11.07
CA TYR A 221 4.06 -15.36 -11.01
C TYR A 221 2.87 -16.04 -11.68
N GLU A 222 3.01 -16.51 -12.92
CA GLU A 222 1.93 -17.21 -13.63
C GLU A 222 1.52 -18.53 -12.97
N GLU A 223 2.48 -19.27 -12.39
CA GLU A 223 2.20 -20.48 -11.61
C GLU A 223 1.40 -20.16 -10.36
N ARG A 224 1.81 -19.17 -9.56
CA ARG A 224 1.08 -18.74 -8.34
C ARG A 224 -0.29 -18.15 -8.65
N MET A 225 -0.43 -17.35 -9.71
CA MET A 225 -1.70 -16.70 -10.05
C MET A 225 -2.82 -17.69 -10.45
N ARG A 226 -2.50 -18.90 -10.90
CA ARG A 226 -3.50 -19.97 -11.13
C ARG A 226 -4.23 -20.39 -9.85
N HIS A 227 -3.61 -20.17 -8.69
CA HIS A 227 -4.17 -20.48 -7.37
C HIS A 227 -4.83 -19.28 -6.69
N VAL A 228 -4.73 -18.06 -7.25
CA VAL A 228 -5.40 -16.87 -6.71
C VAL A 228 -6.89 -16.89 -7.09
N PRO A 229 -7.83 -16.81 -6.12
CA PRO A 229 -9.25 -16.77 -6.43
C PRO A 229 -9.61 -15.51 -7.24
N GLN A 230 -10.54 -15.65 -8.18
CA GLN A 230 -10.82 -14.67 -9.24
C GLN A 230 -11.56 -13.40 -8.77
N ASP A 231 -11.87 -13.28 -7.47
CA ASP A 231 -12.49 -12.11 -6.84
C ASP A 231 -11.46 -11.01 -6.45
N TRP A 232 -10.17 -11.22 -6.75
CA TRP A 232 -9.09 -10.34 -6.31
C TRP A 232 -9.16 -8.92 -6.89
N GLU A 233 -8.99 -7.94 -6.01
CA GLU A 233 -8.81 -6.51 -6.32
C GLU A 233 -7.32 -6.09 -6.21
N LEU A 234 -6.54 -6.76 -5.35
CA LEU A 234 -5.09 -6.59 -5.19
C LEU A 234 -4.39 -7.91 -4.80
N VAL A 235 -3.19 -8.15 -5.33
CA VAL A 235 -2.30 -9.27 -4.95
C VAL A 235 -0.92 -8.73 -4.57
N TYR A 236 -0.50 -8.94 -3.33
CA TYR A 236 0.87 -8.65 -2.88
C TYR A 236 1.84 -9.70 -3.45
N VAL A 237 2.84 -9.22 -4.20
CA VAL A 237 3.88 -10.03 -4.87
C VAL A 237 5.18 -9.98 -4.07
N SER A 238 5.49 -8.84 -3.45
CA SER A 238 6.33 -8.80 -2.25
C SER A 238 5.52 -9.19 -1.01
N GLY A 239 6.19 -9.27 0.14
CA GLY A 239 5.50 -9.45 1.41
C GLY A 239 6.36 -9.07 2.61
N LEU A 240 5.75 -8.38 3.58
CA LEU A 240 6.33 -8.14 4.90
C LEU A 240 5.23 -8.32 5.95
N ASP A 241 4.98 -9.56 6.34
CA ASP A 241 4.04 -9.89 7.41
C ASP A 241 4.77 -9.79 8.77
N THR A 242 4.59 -8.67 9.46
CA THR A 242 5.29 -8.40 10.72
C THR A 242 4.73 -9.17 11.91
N ALA A 243 3.66 -9.97 11.73
CA ALA A 243 3.07 -10.82 12.76
C ALA A 243 3.21 -12.33 12.49
N ASN A 244 3.72 -12.73 11.30
CA ASN A 244 3.84 -14.13 10.87
C ASN A 244 2.51 -14.91 10.96
N GLN A 245 1.45 -14.32 10.39
CA GLN A 245 0.08 -14.80 10.42
C GLN A 245 -0.45 -15.28 9.06
N ALA A 246 0.17 -14.89 7.94
CA ALA A 246 -0.29 -15.22 6.59
C ALA A 246 -0.34 -16.74 6.33
N SER A 247 0.51 -17.53 6.98
CA SER A 247 0.47 -19.00 6.95
C SER A 247 -0.83 -19.59 7.53
N GLN A 248 -1.42 -18.91 8.52
CA GLN A 248 -2.69 -19.26 9.18
C GLN A 248 -3.91 -18.84 8.34
N LEU A 249 -3.69 -18.06 7.28
CA LEU A 249 -4.71 -17.49 6.38
C LEU A 249 -4.64 -18.08 4.96
N ARG A 250 -4.03 -19.26 4.80
CA ARG A 250 -3.86 -19.95 3.51
C ARG A 250 -5.22 -20.32 2.90
N VAL A 251 -5.41 -19.95 1.63
CA VAL A 251 -6.63 -20.27 0.85
C VAL A 251 -6.38 -21.22 -0.32
N ALA A 252 -5.15 -21.28 -0.83
CA ALA A 252 -4.76 -22.17 -1.92
C ALA A 252 -3.26 -22.51 -1.85
N GLU A 253 -2.66 -23.09 -2.90
CA GLU A 253 -1.21 -23.31 -2.93
C GLU A 253 -0.45 -22.01 -3.15
N GLY A 254 0.38 -21.64 -2.16
CA GLY A 254 1.18 -20.42 -2.18
C GLY A 254 0.37 -19.11 -2.18
N VAL A 255 -0.88 -19.14 -1.71
CA VAL A 255 -1.77 -17.97 -1.64
C VAL A 255 -2.51 -17.94 -0.30
N SER A 256 -2.48 -16.79 0.35
CA SER A 256 -3.18 -16.51 1.62
C SER A 256 -4.00 -15.21 1.56
N ARG A 257 -5.01 -15.06 2.42
CA ARG A 257 -5.58 -13.75 2.75
C ARG A 257 -4.54 -12.88 3.46
N VAL A 258 -4.69 -11.57 3.38
CA VAL A 258 -3.74 -10.60 3.95
C VAL A 258 -4.09 -10.31 5.42
N PRO A 259 -3.18 -10.53 6.39
CA PRO A 259 -3.39 -10.15 7.79
C PRO A 259 -3.25 -8.63 7.99
N GLN A 260 -3.82 -8.10 9.08
CA GLN A 260 -3.78 -6.67 9.44
C GLN A 260 -2.36 -6.09 9.59
N MET A 261 -1.34 -6.94 9.79
CA MET A 261 0.05 -6.57 10.03
C MET A 261 0.96 -6.83 8.81
N HIS A 262 0.39 -6.95 7.61
CA HIS A 262 1.16 -6.89 6.37
C HIS A 262 1.56 -5.42 6.09
N ARG A 263 2.87 -5.14 6.03
CA ARG A 263 3.46 -3.79 6.05
C ARG A 263 4.40 -3.55 4.87
N THR A 264 3.86 -3.49 3.65
CA THR A 264 4.65 -3.17 2.46
C THR A 264 3.79 -2.59 1.33
N THR A 265 4.40 -1.74 0.50
CA THR A 265 3.91 -1.30 -0.81
C THR A 265 4.87 -1.64 -1.96
N ASN A 266 5.99 -2.33 -1.65
CA ASN A 266 7.13 -2.51 -2.56
C ASN A 266 6.78 -3.17 -3.91
N CYS A 267 5.99 -4.24 -3.93
CA CYS A 267 5.56 -4.86 -5.20
C CYS A 267 4.21 -5.56 -5.09
N TYR A 268 3.24 -5.13 -5.90
CA TYR A 268 1.90 -5.72 -5.91
C TYR A 268 1.22 -5.54 -7.28
N VAL A 269 0.23 -6.38 -7.56
CA VAL A 269 -0.64 -6.27 -8.72
C VAL A 269 -1.99 -5.73 -8.29
N VAL A 270 -2.55 -4.77 -9.01
CA VAL A 270 -3.83 -4.13 -8.67
C VAL A 270 -4.74 -3.99 -9.89
N THR A 271 -6.04 -4.16 -9.69
CA THR A 271 -7.07 -3.90 -10.71
C THR A 271 -7.55 -2.45 -10.63
N HIS A 272 -8.19 -1.91 -11.68
CA HIS A 272 -8.84 -0.59 -11.57
C HIS A 272 -9.99 -0.53 -10.55
N GLN A 273 -10.47 -1.67 -10.04
CA GLN A 273 -11.46 -1.73 -8.98
C GLN A 273 -10.77 -1.61 -7.61
N GLY A 274 -9.69 -2.38 -7.40
CA GLY A 274 -8.82 -2.25 -6.24
C GLY A 274 -8.22 -0.86 -6.11
N ALA A 275 -7.69 -0.28 -7.18
CA ALA A 275 -7.15 1.08 -7.20
C ALA A 275 -8.19 2.12 -6.76
N ARG A 276 -9.46 1.96 -7.14
CA ARG A 276 -10.56 2.83 -6.68
C ARG A 276 -10.89 2.60 -5.21
N ARG A 277 -10.92 1.35 -4.74
CA ARG A 277 -11.15 1.04 -3.33
C ARG A 277 -10.04 1.61 -2.44
N LEU A 278 -8.79 1.50 -2.87
CA LEU A 278 -7.62 2.03 -2.16
C LEU A 278 -7.67 3.56 -2.04
N LEU A 279 -8.09 4.27 -3.09
CA LEU A 279 -8.39 5.71 -3.01
C LEU A 279 -9.52 6.04 -2.02
N GLU A 280 -10.56 5.21 -1.93
CA GLU A 280 -11.70 5.40 -1.02
C GLU A 280 -11.39 5.05 0.45
N LEU A 281 -10.36 4.22 0.70
CA LEU A 281 -9.95 3.78 2.06
C LEU A 281 -8.78 4.59 2.62
N CYS A 282 -7.79 4.92 1.79
CA CYS A 282 -6.54 5.54 2.25
C CYS A 282 -6.60 7.07 2.34
N LEU A 283 -7.67 7.71 1.84
CA LEU A 283 -7.87 9.16 1.90
C LEU A 283 -9.06 9.51 2.82
N PRO A 284 -8.92 10.47 3.77
CA PRO A 284 -7.72 11.24 4.08
C PRO A 284 -6.69 10.42 4.90
N MET A 285 -5.42 10.49 4.51
CA MET A 285 -4.32 9.71 5.11
C MET A 285 -4.13 10.05 6.58
N THR A 286 -4.01 9.02 7.42
CA THR A 286 -3.83 9.15 8.88
C THR A 286 -2.56 8.45 9.37
N TYR A 287 -2.23 7.31 8.77
CA TYR A 287 -1.03 6.50 9.02
C TYR A 287 -0.26 6.28 7.71
N GLN A 288 0.91 5.63 7.77
CA GLN A 288 1.65 5.18 6.58
C GLN A 288 0.76 4.30 5.67
N LEU A 289 1.02 4.29 4.37
CA LEU A 289 0.04 3.81 3.38
C LEU A 289 -0.25 2.31 3.54
N ASP A 290 0.77 1.51 3.77
CA ASP A 290 0.69 0.08 4.05
C ASP A 290 -0.21 -0.25 5.27
N THR A 291 -0.14 0.59 6.31
CA THR A 291 -1.03 0.55 7.47
C THR A 291 -2.45 0.91 7.05
N MET A 292 -2.67 2.00 6.29
CA MET A 292 -3.99 2.39 5.80
C MET A 292 -4.64 1.33 4.88
N MET A 293 -3.84 0.60 4.09
CA MET A 293 -4.28 -0.48 3.21
C MET A 293 -4.76 -1.73 3.96
N THR A 294 -4.31 -1.93 5.21
CA THR A 294 -4.52 -3.16 5.97
C THR A 294 -5.28 -2.99 7.29
N ILE A 295 -5.46 -1.76 7.77
CA ILE A 295 -6.14 -1.45 9.05
C ILE A 295 -7.58 -1.97 9.13
N HIS A 296 -8.28 -2.06 7.99
CA HIS A 296 -9.65 -2.57 7.87
C HIS A 296 -9.72 -4.10 7.68
N ALA A 297 -9.08 -4.82 8.61
CA ALA A 297 -9.24 -6.26 8.75
C ALA A 297 -10.51 -6.62 9.54
N VAL A 298 -11.10 -7.79 9.26
CA VAL A 298 -12.26 -8.33 9.97
C VAL A 298 -11.98 -9.74 10.50
N SER A 299 -12.52 -10.06 11.67
CA SER A 299 -12.61 -11.45 12.15
C SER A 299 -13.79 -12.15 11.47
N ASP A 300 -13.52 -13.32 10.89
CA ASP A 300 -14.55 -14.26 10.44
C ASP A 300 -14.68 -15.39 11.47
N ALA A 301 -15.87 -15.98 11.60
CA ALA A 301 -16.12 -17.09 12.51
C ALA A 301 -15.32 -18.37 12.15
N GLN A 302 -14.82 -18.47 10.91
CA GLN A 302 -13.96 -19.58 10.46
C GLN A 302 -12.46 -19.25 10.50
N SER A 303 -12.07 -17.99 10.77
CA SER A 303 -10.68 -17.52 10.69
C SER A 303 -10.13 -17.09 12.04
N VAL A 304 -9.08 -17.76 12.51
CA VAL A 304 -8.39 -17.47 13.80
C VAL A 304 -7.73 -16.08 13.80
N VAL A 305 -7.34 -15.58 12.62
CA VAL A 305 -6.68 -14.28 12.43
C VAL A 305 -7.60 -13.32 11.68
N PRO A 306 -7.71 -12.04 12.08
CA PRO A 306 -8.40 -11.01 11.30
C PRO A 306 -7.69 -10.72 9.97
N TYR A 307 -8.44 -10.68 8.86
CA TYR A 307 -7.88 -10.46 7.52
C TYR A 307 -8.62 -9.36 6.75
N VAL A 308 -7.92 -8.78 5.77
CA VAL A 308 -8.44 -7.67 4.94
C VAL A 308 -9.45 -8.18 3.91
N THR A 309 -10.63 -7.54 3.88
CA THR A 309 -11.75 -7.85 2.96
C THR A 309 -12.09 -6.71 2.00
N SER A 310 -11.42 -5.56 2.12
CA SER A 310 -11.61 -4.38 1.28
C SER A 310 -10.29 -3.60 1.18
N PRO A 311 -9.62 -3.54 0.01
CA PRO A 311 -9.93 -4.32 -1.20
C PRO A 311 -9.87 -5.82 -0.93
N VAL A 312 -10.54 -6.63 -1.77
CA VAL A 312 -10.39 -8.09 -1.74
C VAL A 312 -8.96 -8.43 -2.12
N CYS A 313 -8.13 -8.84 -1.16
CA CYS A 313 -6.70 -9.01 -1.41
C CYS A 313 -6.10 -10.32 -0.89
N TYR A 314 -5.00 -10.68 -1.53
CA TYR A 314 -4.22 -11.89 -1.27
C TYR A 314 -2.72 -11.56 -1.21
N THR A 315 -1.94 -12.41 -0.57
CA THR A 315 -0.47 -12.36 -0.59
C THR A 315 0.09 -13.69 -1.10
N LEU A 316 1.10 -13.61 -1.97
CA LEU A 316 1.83 -14.78 -2.44
C LEU A 316 2.82 -15.27 -1.37
N GLN A 317 2.88 -16.59 -1.18
CA GLN A 317 3.64 -17.24 -0.11
C GLN A 317 4.47 -18.42 -0.68
N PRO A 318 5.80 -18.46 -0.46
CA PRO A 318 6.64 -17.33 -0.06
C PRO A 318 6.51 -16.14 -1.06
N PRO A 319 6.86 -14.91 -0.65
CA PRO A 319 6.81 -13.75 -1.54
C PRO A 319 7.75 -13.94 -2.75
N LEU A 320 7.33 -13.46 -3.91
CA LEU A 320 8.11 -13.60 -5.16
C LEU A 320 9.09 -12.44 -5.38
N VAL A 321 8.87 -11.30 -4.73
CA VAL A 321 9.71 -10.09 -4.82
C VAL A 321 10.15 -9.68 -3.42
N VAL A 322 11.40 -9.23 -3.27
CA VAL A 322 11.97 -8.83 -1.98
C VAL A 322 12.34 -7.36 -2.01
N GLN A 323 11.97 -6.59 -1.00
CA GLN A 323 12.50 -5.23 -0.86
C GLN A 323 13.94 -5.28 -0.36
N ALA A 324 14.87 -4.77 -1.17
CA ALA A 324 16.26 -4.52 -0.80
C ALA A 324 16.35 -3.47 0.31
N THR A 325 17.12 -3.79 1.35
CA THR A 325 17.34 -2.89 2.49
C THR A 325 18.61 -2.07 2.34
N ARG A 326 19.65 -2.60 1.67
CA ARG A 326 21.01 -1.99 1.55
C ARG A 326 21.12 -0.64 0.82
N MET A 327 20.01 -0.06 0.40
CA MET A 327 19.95 1.24 -0.30
C MET A 327 19.42 2.37 0.60
N GLY A 328 19.18 2.06 1.88
CA GLY A 328 18.54 2.94 2.85
C GLY A 328 17.06 3.24 2.54
N SER A 329 16.29 3.49 3.59
CA SER A 329 14.93 4.02 3.44
C SER A 329 14.95 5.54 3.29
N ASP A 330 14.17 6.06 2.35
CA ASP A 330 13.86 7.49 2.27
C ASP A 330 12.75 7.91 3.26
N ILE A 331 12.08 6.95 3.91
CA ILE A 331 10.90 7.15 4.78
C ILE A 331 11.24 6.93 6.26
N GLN A 332 12.03 5.90 6.58
CA GLN A 332 12.30 5.46 7.96
C GLN A 332 13.76 5.69 8.31
N SER A 333 14.03 6.09 9.56
CA SER A 333 15.39 6.07 10.12
C SER A 333 15.89 4.63 10.24
N SER A 334 17.21 4.44 10.19
CA SER A 334 17.82 3.13 10.46
C SER A 334 17.43 2.62 11.84
N ASN A 335 17.06 1.35 11.91
CA ASN A 335 16.70 0.65 13.13
C ASN A 335 17.93 0.05 13.86
N GLY A 336 19.15 0.36 13.40
CA GLY A 336 20.41 -0.14 13.96
C GLY A 336 20.78 -1.57 13.58
N ARG A 337 20.04 -2.23 12.68
CA ARG A 337 20.37 -3.57 12.16
C ARG A 337 21.29 -3.50 10.94
N ASP A 338 21.98 -4.60 10.65
CA ASP A 338 22.70 -4.77 9.38
C ASP A 338 21.70 -4.90 8.22
N GLU A 339 21.66 -3.89 7.35
CA GLU A 339 20.75 -3.87 6.19
C GLU A 339 21.02 -5.03 5.21
N GLY A 340 22.25 -5.57 5.17
CA GLY A 340 22.59 -6.72 4.34
C GLY A 340 22.09 -8.04 4.95
N GLU A 341 22.12 -8.19 6.26
CA GLU A 341 21.55 -9.34 6.97
C GLU A 341 20.04 -9.35 6.87
N GLU A 342 19.38 -8.19 7.01
CA GLU A 342 17.93 -8.10 6.81
C GLU A 342 17.56 -8.43 5.35
N GLU A 343 18.37 -8.04 4.35
CA GLU A 343 18.15 -8.42 2.94
C GLU A 343 18.32 -9.93 2.74
N ARG A 344 19.39 -10.54 3.27
CA ARG A 344 19.63 -12.00 3.21
C ARG A 344 18.50 -12.77 3.90
N ALA A 345 18.02 -12.30 5.05
CA ALA A 345 16.90 -12.91 5.78
C ALA A 345 15.59 -12.85 4.98
N ARG A 346 15.29 -11.70 4.34
CA ARG A 346 14.12 -11.54 3.45
C ARG A 346 14.22 -12.45 2.21
N CYS A 347 15.38 -12.56 1.57
CA CYS A 347 15.63 -13.49 0.45
C CYS A 347 15.45 -14.96 0.86
N LYS A 348 15.97 -15.36 2.04
CA LYS A 348 15.76 -16.70 2.59
C LYS A 348 14.28 -16.99 2.89
N ALA A 349 13.54 -16.00 3.41
CA ALA A 349 12.09 -16.11 3.61
C ALA A 349 11.30 -16.17 2.29
N ALA A 350 11.82 -15.55 1.22
CA ALA A 350 11.31 -15.69 -0.15
C ALA A 350 11.63 -17.07 -0.79
N GLY A 351 12.39 -17.94 -0.09
CA GLY A 351 12.81 -19.24 -0.59
C GLY A 351 13.94 -19.20 -1.61
N TRP A 352 14.74 -18.13 -1.63
CA TRP A 352 15.88 -17.98 -2.54
C TRP A 352 17.14 -18.59 -1.92
N THR A 353 17.92 -19.33 -2.71
CA THR A 353 19.29 -19.74 -2.37
C THR A 353 20.20 -18.51 -2.37
N THR A 354 20.90 -18.25 -1.27
CA THR A 354 21.75 -17.07 -1.06
C THR A 354 23.24 -17.42 -1.10
N ASP A 355 23.60 -18.32 -2.01
CA ASP A 355 24.96 -18.85 -2.21
C ASP A 355 25.80 -17.90 -3.09
#